data_AF-A0A1X1Q6T8-F1
#
_entry.id   AF-A0A1X1Q6T8-F1
#
_cell.length_a   1.000
_cell.length_b   1.000
_cell.length_c   1.000
_cell.angle_alpha   90.00
_cell.angle_beta   90.00
_cell.angle_gamma   90.00
#
_symmetry.space_group_name_H-M   'P 1'
#
loop_
_entity.id
_entity.type
_entity.pdbx_description
1 polymer ?
#
loop_
_entity_poly.entity_id
_entity_poly.type
_entity_poly.pdbx_seq_one_letter_code
_entity_poly.pdbx_strand_id
1 'polypeptide(L)'
;MTKAFITVQELLKLVDLDAIVRKTIESDNVLSVHDYGKISRSWSDFLSRMASYSYVKSDDIAVFSSVWDNWDGEVDEYIDVCLYKRDELSKYCTAIAKRSFHSFDNLKNLPTDEIKRYIREINEGRPEGYAFEFNLWSEILGYQVSVGNLQRIGLQDCIFAMLEEMTFNGMTEESQKEHRQELDASIKEIEEIEKMPLEEQKKFFHDYEDLRKELGVSEDTRSEEEKEEEDRSFALYHALTANAVISELRTVGEEIGSVCK
;
A
#
# COMPACT_ATOMS: atom_id res chain seq x y z
N MET A 1 31.52 -3.56 1.90
CA MET A 1 30.38 -3.08 2.69
C MET A 1 29.18 -3.08 1.78
N THR A 2 28.20 -3.94 2.02
CA THR A 2 26.91 -3.90 1.32
C THR A 2 26.19 -2.61 1.72
N LYS A 3 25.61 -1.87 0.77
CA LYS A 3 24.84 -0.65 1.09
C LYS A 3 23.65 -1.01 1.97
N ALA A 4 23.36 -0.22 3.00
CA ALA A 4 22.18 -0.41 3.86
C ALA A 4 20.87 0.01 3.18
N PHE A 5 20.95 1.02 2.30
CA PHE A 5 19.85 1.50 1.48
C PHE A 5 20.26 1.51 0.01
N ILE A 6 19.31 1.22 -0.87
CA ILE A 6 19.43 1.32 -2.33
C ILE A 6 18.29 2.17 -2.88
N THR A 7 18.44 2.73 -4.08
CA THR A 7 17.31 3.41 -4.73
C THR A 7 16.32 2.41 -5.32
N VAL A 8 15.08 2.83 -5.58
CA VAL A 8 14.13 2.03 -6.37
C VAL A 8 14.72 1.69 -7.75
N GLN A 9 15.45 2.61 -8.39
CA GLN A 9 16.13 2.28 -9.65
C GLN A 9 17.18 1.16 -9.50
N GLU A 10 17.92 1.11 -8.38
CA GLU A 10 18.83 0.00 -8.09
C GLU A 10 18.07 -1.29 -7.78
N LEU A 11 16.92 -1.20 -7.09
CA LEU A 11 16.03 -2.33 -6.79
C LEU A 11 15.50 -2.98 -8.07
N LEU A 12 15.04 -2.19 -9.05
CA LEU A 12 14.49 -2.71 -10.31
C LEU A 12 15.53 -3.43 -11.18
N LYS A 13 16.84 -3.26 -10.92
CA LYS A 13 17.90 -4.04 -11.58
C LYS A 13 18.01 -5.47 -11.04
N LEU A 14 17.33 -5.78 -9.94
CA LEU A 14 17.32 -7.07 -9.27
C LEU A 14 16.07 -7.90 -9.61
N VAL A 15 15.25 -7.44 -10.54
CA VAL A 15 14.04 -8.12 -10.99
C VAL A 15 14.38 -9.49 -11.57
N ASP A 16 13.68 -10.52 -11.10
CA ASP A 16 13.53 -11.78 -11.83
C ASP A 16 12.24 -11.71 -12.65
N LEU A 17 12.40 -11.53 -13.97
CA LEU A 17 11.25 -11.33 -14.86
C LEU A 17 10.30 -12.53 -14.87
N ASP A 18 10.81 -13.77 -14.74
CA ASP A 18 9.93 -14.95 -14.72
C ASP A 18 9.07 -14.96 -13.45
N ALA A 19 9.67 -14.61 -12.30
CA ALA A 19 8.96 -14.51 -11.03
C ALA A 19 7.84 -13.45 -11.09
N ILE A 20 8.14 -12.26 -11.63
CA ILE A 20 7.15 -11.18 -11.78
C ILE A 20 6.00 -11.57 -12.71
N VAL A 21 6.31 -12.20 -13.84
CA VAL A 21 5.27 -12.64 -14.79
C VAL A 21 4.36 -13.68 -14.19
N ARG A 22 4.91 -14.66 -13.46
CA ARG A 22 4.09 -15.67 -12.77
C ARG A 22 3.21 -15.05 -11.71
N LYS A 23 3.77 -14.15 -10.90
CA LYS A 23 3.02 -13.47 -9.85
C LYS A 23 1.89 -12.60 -10.41
N THR A 24 2.11 -11.94 -11.56
CA THR A 24 1.06 -11.20 -12.29
C THR A 24 -0.09 -12.11 -12.73
N ILE A 25 0.21 -13.34 -13.16
CA ILE A 25 -0.81 -14.31 -13.56
C ILE A 25 -1.55 -14.87 -12.33
N GLU A 26 -0.83 -15.07 -11.22
CA GLU A 26 -1.40 -15.58 -9.98
C GLU A 26 -2.31 -14.54 -9.28
N SER A 27 -2.00 -13.24 -9.41
CA SER A 27 -2.78 -12.17 -8.77
C SER A 27 -4.02 -11.74 -9.57
N ASP A 28 -4.14 -12.12 -10.85
CA ASP A 28 -5.25 -11.73 -11.72
C ASP A 28 -6.06 -12.97 -12.15
N ASN A 29 -7.30 -13.05 -11.66
CA ASN A 29 -8.22 -14.15 -11.93
C ASN A 29 -8.63 -14.29 -13.41
N VAL A 30 -8.28 -13.33 -14.26
CA VAL A 30 -8.56 -13.32 -15.71
C VAL A 30 -7.35 -13.80 -16.52
N LEU A 31 -6.14 -13.67 -16.00
CA LEU A 31 -4.91 -14.02 -16.72
C LEU A 31 -4.60 -15.51 -16.65
N SER A 32 -3.89 -16.01 -17.66
CA SER A 32 -3.51 -17.42 -17.72
C SER A 32 -2.07 -17.61 -18.18
N VAL A 33 -1.56 -18.85 -18.06
CA VAL A 33 -0.24 -19.22 -18.61
C VAL A 33 -0.11 -18.95 -20.12
N HIS A 34 -1.22 -18.88 -20.85
CA HIS A 34 -1.20 -18.54 -22.28
C HIS A 34 -0.85 -17.07 -22.54
N ASP A 35 -1.04 -16.20 -21.54
CA ASP A 35 -0.72 -14.78 -21.61
C ASP A 35 0.73 -14.48 -21.24
N TYR A 36 1.47 -15.47 -20.75
CA TYR A 36 2.86 -15.34 -20.26
C TYR A 36 3.74 -14.55 -21.24
N GLY A 37 3.70 -14.89 -22.53
CA GLY A 37 4.54 -14.23 -23.54
C GLY A 37 4.17 -12.76 -23.75
N LYS A 38 2.90 -12.38 -23.59
CA LYS A 38 2.43 -10.98 -23.68
C LYS A 38 2.83 -10.21 -22.42
N ILE A 39 2.60 -10.78 -21.24
CA ILE A 39 2.90 -10.17 -19.95
C ILE A 39 4.41 -9.96 -19.80
N SER A 40 5.21 -10.97 -20.14
CA SER A 40 6.68 -10.90 -20.13
C SER A 40 7.22 -9.79 -21.01
N ARG A 41 6.67 -9.60 -22.22
CA ARG A 41 7.03 -8.47 -23.08
C ARG A 41 6.66 -7.13 -22.45
N SER A 42 5.45 -7.01 -21.90
CA SER A 42 4.98 -5.77 -21.26
C SER A 42 5.90 -5.35 -20.11
N TRP A 43 6.22 -6.28 -19.21
CA TRP A 43 7.15 -6.01 -18.10
C TRP A 43 8.57 -5.72 -18.58
N SER A 44 9.07 -6.47 -19.57
CA SER A 44 10.39 -6.21 -20.15
C SER A 44 10.49 -4.80 -20.75
N ASP A 45 9.47 -4.37 -21.48
CA ASP A 45 9.43 -3.03 -22.10
C ASP A 45 9.33 -1.93 -21.04
N PHE A 46 8.50 -2.15 -20.01
CA PHE A 46 8.38 -1.23 -18.88
C PHE A 46 9.71 -1.08 -18.12
N LEU A 47 10.36 -2.18 -17.75
CA LEU A 47 11.64 -2.19 -17.04
C LEU A 47 12.76 -1.55 -17.87
N SER A 48 12.78 -1.80 -19.18
CA SER A 48 13.73 -1.16 -20.10
C SER A 48 13.55 0.36 -20.13
N ARG A 49 12.32 0.84 -20.09
CA ARG A 49 12.00 2.26 -19.98
C ARG A 49 12.48 2.83 -18.65
N MET A 50 12.16 2.18 -17.53
CA MET A 50 12.57 2.63 -16.19
C MET A 50 14.09 2.71 -16.03
N ALA A 51 14.81 1.77 -16.63
CA ALA A 51 16.28 1.77 -16.65
C ALA A 51 16.88 2.95 -17.44
N SER A 52 16.14 3.53 -18.39
CA SER A 52 16.59 4.66 -19.21
C SER A 52 16.41 6.01 -18.53
N TYR A 53 15.59 6.09 -17.48
CA TYR A 53 15.23 7.37 -16.85
C TYR A 53 16.32 7.84 -15.88
N SER A 54 16.54 9.15 -15.85
CA SER A 54 17.20 9.77 -14.72
C SER A 54 16.21 9.89 -13.56
N TYR A 55 16.65 9.61 -12.34
CA TYR A 55 15.84 9.83 -11.16
C TYR A 55 16.21 11.13 -10.44
N VAL A 56 15.24 11.69 -9.73
CA VAL A 56 15.44 12.78 -8.77
C VAL A 56 15.79 12.15 -7.43
N LYS A 57 16.95 12.47 -6.87
CA LYS A 57 17.33 11.93 -5.56
C LYS A 57 16.31 12.35 -4.50
N SER A 58 15.73 11.38 -3.81
CA SER A 58 14.89 11.59 -2.63
C SER A 58 15.53 10.94 -1.41
N ASP A 59 15.25 11.52 -0.23
CA ASP A 59 15.60 10.90 1.04
C ASP A 59 14.44 10.07 1.61
N ASP A 60 13.24 10.17 1.03
CA ASP A 60 12.05 9.41 1.42
C ASP A 60 12.27 7.92 1.21
N ILE A 61 11.59 7.13 2.04
CA ILE A 61 11.84 5.69 2.19
C ILE A 61 10.57 4.94 1.88
N ALA A 62 10.63 4.09 0.87
CA ALA A 62 9.60 3.10 0.61
C ALA A 62 9.79 1.92 1.57
N VAL A 63 8.77 1.62 2.36
CA VAL A 63 8.78 0.55 3.36
C VAL A 63 7.72 -0.48 2.99
N PHE A 64 8.16 -1.73 2.86
CA PHE A 64 7.33 -2.87 2.53
C PHE A 64 6.82 -3.56 3.80
N SER A 65 5.58 -4.00 3.78
CA SER A 65 4.96 -4.75 4.89
C SER A 65 3.91 -5.74 4.38
N SER A 66 3.77 -6.87 5.06
CA SER A 66 2.64 -7.77 4.85
C SER A 66 1.34 -7.10 5.31
N VAL A 67 0.30 -7.24 4.50
CA VAL A 67 -1.07 -6.81 4.77
C VAL A 67 -1.98 -8.02 4.62
N TRP A 68 -2.92 -8.16 5.55
CA TRP A 68 -3.99 -9.14 5.48
C TRP A 68 -5.31 -8.42 5.28
N ASP A 69 -5.96 -8.72 4.16
CA ASP A 69 -7.33 -8.31 3.90
C ASP A 69 -8.26 -9.52 3.92
N ASN A 70 -9.52 -9.26 4.24
CA ASN A 70 -10.59 -10.25 4.23
C ASN A 70 -11.65 -9.82 3.22
N TRP A 71 -11.37 -10.05 1.94
CA TRP A 71 -12.31 -9.77 0.85
C TRP A 71 -13.22 -10.99 0.65
N ASP A 72 -14.53 -10.79 0.67
CA ASP A 72 -15.54 -11.84 0.43
C ASP A 72 -15.42 -13.09 1.32
N GLY A 73 -14.83 -12.96 2.51
CA GLY A 73 -14.67 -14.05 3.48
C GLY A 73 -13.42 -14.91 3.28
N GLU A 74 -12.59 -14.59 2.28
CA GLU A 74 -11.27 -15.18 2.10
C GLU A 74 -10.18 -14.21 2.57
N VAL A 75 -9.20 -14.77 3.28
CA VAL A 75 -8.11 -13.99 3.86
C VAL A 75 -6.89 -14.13 2.97
N ASP A 76 -6.50 -13.02 2.36
CA ASP A 76 -5.33 -12.94 1.52
C ASP A 76 -4.22 -12.14 2.19
N GLU A 77 -3.00 -12.64 2.07
CA GLU A 77 -1.79 -11.91 2.44
C GLU A 77 -1.12 -11.38 1.17
N TYR A 78 -0.86 -10.09 1.14
CA TYR A 78 -0.07 -9.45 0.09
C TYR A 78 0.95 -8.49 0.70
N ILE A 79 1.92 -8.07 -0.12
CA ILE A 79 2.91 -7.08 0.28
C ILE A 79 2.46 -5.72 -0.22
N ASP A 80 2.31 -4.78 0.71
CA ASP A 80 2.06 -3.38 0.40
C ASP A 80 3.36 -2.58 0.55
N VAL A 81 3.42 -1.41 -0.08
CA VAL A 81 4.50 -0.46 0.04
C VAL A 81 3.98 0.97 0.21
N CYS A 82 4.33 1.57 1.35
CA CYS A 82 4.04 2.97 1.62
C CYS A 82 5.32 3.80 1.59
N LEU A 83 5.21 5.05 1.14
CA LEU A 83 6.30 6.02 1.21
C LEU A 83 6.26 6.75 2.56
N TYR A 84 7.43 6.92 3.17
CA TYR A 84 7.56 7.64 4.43
C TYR A 84 8.70 8.65 4.35
N LYS A 85 8.50 9.80 4.97
CA LYS A 85 9.60 10.77 5.12
C LYS A 85 10.62 10.23 6.11
N ARG A 86 11.89 10.26 5.72
CA ARG A 86 13.01 9.75 6.53
C ARG A 86 13.11 10.41 7.90
N ASP A 87 12.88 11.72 7.97
CA ASP A 87 12.99 12.46 9.23
C ASP A 87 11.82 12.15 10.17
N GLU A 88 10.61 11.94 9.65
CA GLU A 88 9.46 11.46 10.41
C GLU A 88 9.71 10.05 10.95
N LEU A 89 10.11 9.10 10.11
CA LEU A 89 10.48 7.74 10.54
C LEU A 89 11.51 7.74 11.69
N SER A 90 12.55 8.57 11.55
CA SER A 90 13.60 8.71 12.57
C SER A 90 13.06 9.29 13.89
N LYS A 91 12.12 10.23 13.85
CA LYS A 91 11.50 10.80 15.06
C LYS A 91 10.59 9.79 15.77
N TYR A 92 9.78 9.06 15.01
CA TYR A 92 8.79 8.15 15.55
C TYR A 92 9.36 6.81 16.00
N CYS A 93 10.57 6.43 15.55
CA CYS A 93 11.21 5.15 15.91
C CYS A 93 11.26 4.92 17.44
N THR A 94 11.50 5.97 18.23
CA THR A 94 11.56 5.87 19.70
C THR A 94 10.18 5.67 20.33
N ALA A 95 9.15 6.28 19.76
CA ALA A 95 7.77 6.15 20.23
C ALA A 95 7.26 4.72 19.99
N ILE A 96 7.53 4.18 18.80
CA ILE A 96 7.08 2.84 18.40
C ILE A 96 7.96 1.71 18.96
N ALA A 97 9.21 1.99 19.35
CA ALA A 97 10.15 0.99 19.87
C ALA A 97 9.64 0.22 21.10
N LYS A 98 8.79 0.85 21.91
CA LYS A 98 8.27 0.26 23.16
C LYS A 98 6.98 -0.55 22.97
N ARG A 99 6.43 -0.60 21.75
CA ARG A 99 5.18 -1.32 21.49
C ARG A 99 5.41 -2.82 21.61
N SER A 100 4.46 -3.48 22.28
CA SER A 100 4.42 -4.93 22.45
C SER A 100 3.33 -5.47 21.57
N PHE A 101 3.64 -6.50 20.78
CA PHE A 101 2.69 -7.08 19.85
C PHE A 101 2.00 -8.30 20.44
N HIS A 102 0.68 -8.39 20.28
CA HIS A 102 -0.03 -9.64 20.49
C HIS A 102 0.25 -10.59 19.32
N SER A 103 0.52 -11.87 19.64
CA SER A 103 0.52 -12.93 18.64
C SER A 103 -0.88 -13.14 18.07
N PHE A 104 -0.97 -13.76 16.91
CA PHE A 104 -2.26 -14.14 16.32
C PHE A 104 -3.12 -14.98 17.28
N ASP A 105 -2.52 -15.96 17.96
CA ASP A 105 -3.21 -16.78 18.94
C ASP A 105 -3.75 -15.97 20.12
N ASN A 106 -3.03 -14.93 20.56
CA ASN A 106 -3.53 -14.04 21.59
C ASN A 106 -4.70 -13.20 21.07
N LEU A 107 -4.57 -12.61 19.87
CA LEU A 107 -5.63 -11.81 19.25
C LEU A 107 -6.92 -12.61 19.04
N LYS A 108 -6.82 -13.87 18.58
CA LYS A 108 -7.96 -14.79 18.40
C LYS A 108 -8.78 -15.00 19.67
N ASN A 109 -8.15 -14.93 20.84
CA ASN A 109 -8.79 -15.15 22.13
C ASN A 109 -9.35 -13.86 22.74
N LEU A 110 -9.10 -12.69 22.15
CA LEU A 110 -9.63 -11.41 22.64
C LEU A 110 -11.04 -11.15 22.11
N PRO A 111 -11.92 -10.50 22.89
CA PRO A 111 -13.16 -9.91 22.38
C PRO A 111 -12.91 -8.89 21.25
N THR A 112 -13.85 -8.72 20.32
CA THR A 112 -13.69 -7.83 19.15
C THR A 112 -13.38 -6.38 19.54
N ASP A 113 -14.05 -5.84 20.57
CA ASP A 113 -13.78 -4.48 21.07
C ASP A 113 -12.37 -4.31 21.64
N GLU A 114 -11.82 -5.36 22.23
CA GLU A 114 -10.45 -5.37 22.75
C GLU A 114 -9.43 -5.38 21.61
N ILE A 115 -9.71 -6.12 20.52
CA ILE A 115 -8.90 -6.09 19.29
C ILE A 115 -8.94 -4.69 18.67
N LYS A 116 -10.12 -4.08 18.54
CA LYS A 116 -10.28 -2.71 18.03
C LYS A 116 -9.54 -1.69 18.89
N ARG A 117 -9.54 -1.85 20.21
CA ARG A 117 -8.75 -1.00 21.11
C ARG A 117 -7.26 -1.18 20.91
N TYR A 118 -6.81 -2.44 20.82
CA TYR A 118 -5.42 -2.77 20.52
C TYR A 118 -4.93 -2.14 19.21
N ILE A 119 -5.72 -2.21 18.13
CA ILE A 119 -5.41 -1.56 16.85
C ILE A 119 -5.16 -0.05 17.04
N ARG A 120 -6.02 0.64 17.80
CA ARG A 120 -5.86 2.07 18.07
C ARG A 120 -4.57 2.36 18.83
N GLU A 121 -4.29 1.60 19.89
CA GLU A 121 -3.08 1.74 20.71
C GLU A 121 -1.81 1.46 19.91
N ILE A 122 -1.81 0.42 19.06
CA ILE A 122 -0.69 0.09 18.18
C ILE A 122 -0.49 1.15 17.11
N ASN A 123 -1.51 1.85 16.65
CA ASN A 123 -1.35 2.91 15.65
C ASN A 123 -1.08 4.30 16.24
N GLU A 124 -1.25 4.50 17.55
CA GLU A 124 -1.17 5.81 18.20
C GLU A 124 0.22 6.47 18.05
N GLY A 125 0.32 7.53 17.26
CA GLY A 125 1.59 8.23 17.04
C GLY A 125 2.53 7.46 16.10
N ARG A 126 1.98 6.67 15.15
CA ARG A 126 2.74 6.21 13.98
C ARG A 126 3.01 7.37 13.01
N PRO A 127 4.10 7.35 12.22
CA PRO A 127 4.27 8.28 11.11
C PRO A 127 3.19 8.06 10.04
N GLU A 128 2.84 9.12 9.32
CA GLU A 128 1.92 9.04 8.19
C GLU A 128 2.59 8.30 7.02
N GLY A 129 1.86 7.39 6.40
CA GLY A 129 2.28 6.72 5.17
C GLY A 129 1.66 7.44 3.97
N TYR A 130 2.43 7.64 2.91
CA TYR A 130 1.99 8.32 1.70
C TYR A 130 1.90 7.32 0.55
N ALA A 131 0.76 7.34 -0.12
CA ALA A 131 0.61 6.73 -1.44
C ALA A 131 1.41 7.56 -2.47
N PHE A 132 1.88 6.92 -3.54
CA PHE A 132 2.79 7.54 -4.51
C PHE A 132 2.58 7.08 -5.96
N GLU A 133 1.52 6.34 -6.23
CA GLU A 133 1.08 5.85 -7.53
C GLU A 133 0.80 6.99 -8.54
N PHE A 134 0.51 8.18 -8.03
CA PHE A 134 0.42 9.42 -8.79
C PHE A 134 1.71 10.25 -8.76
N ASN A 135 2.87 9.76 -8.33
CA ASN A 135 4.12 10.54 -8.44
C ASN A 135 4.78 10.30 -9.81
N LEU A 136 5.69 11.18 -10.22
CA LEU A 136 6.42 10.96 -11.46
C LEU A 136 7.34 9.74 -11.30
N TRP A 137 7.48 8.89 -12.32
CA TRP A 137 8.41 7.76 -12.24
C TRP A 137 9.85 8.21 -11.94
N SER A 138 10.27 9.38 -12.42
CA SER A 138 11.59 9.95 -12.08
C SER A 138 11.75 10.25 -10.58
N GLU A 139 10.67 10.55 -9.87
CA GLU A 139 10.66 10.73 -8.41
C GLU A 139 10.69 9.37 -7.72
N ILE A 140 9.79 8.45 -8.13
CA ILE A 140 9.67 7.12 -7.53
C ILE A 140 10.99 6.34 -7.62
N LEU A 141 11.65 6.39 -8.78
CA LEU A 141 12.94 5.74 -9.01
C LEU A 141 14.06 6.23 -8.05
N GLY A 142 13.89 7.40 -7.44
CA GLY A 142 14.84 8.00 -6.51
C GLY A 142 14.56 7.74 -5.04
N TYR A 143 13.41 7.16 -4.69
CA TYR A 143 13.11 6.76 -3.31
C TYR A 143 14.11 5.73 -2.81
N GLN A 144 14.36 5.76 -1.50
CA GLN A 144 15.27 4.85 -0.83
C GLN A 144 14.52 3.62 -0.35
N VAL A 145 15.19 2.47 -0.37
CA VAL A 145 14.67 1.20 0.12
C VAL A 145 15.69 0.56 1.04
N SER A 146 15.25 0.08 2.20
CA SER A 146 16.12 -0.68 3.11
C SER A 146 16.40 -2.08 2.54
N VAL A 147 17.68 -2.44 2.44
CA VAL A 147 18.08 -3.80 2.08
C VAL A 147 17.65 -4.82 3.14
N GLY A 148 17.59 -4.41 4.42
CA GLY A 148 17.12 -5.26 5.51
C GLY A 148 15.63 -5.57 5.39
N ASN A 149 14.81 -4.59 5.02
CA ASN A 149 13.37 -4.78 4.78
C ASN A 149 13.12 -5.73 3.60
N LEU A 150 13.86 -5.57 2.48
CA LEU A 150 13.81 -6.50 1.35
C LEU A 150 14.16 -7.94 1.74
N GLN A 151 15.12 -8.14 2.65
CA GLN A 151 15.53 -9.46 3.10
C GLN A 151 14.51 -10.13 4.03
N ARG A 152 13.82 -9.34 4.86
CA ARG A 152 12.82 -9.86 5.80
C ARG A 152 11.51 -10.23 5.10
N ILE A 153 11.08 -9.40 4.15
CA ILE A 153 9.81 -9.60 3.44
C ILE A 153 9.97 -10.57 2.27
N GLY A 154 11.01 -10.37 1.44
CA GLY A 154 11.21 -11.14 0.22
C GLY A 154 11.45 -10.22 -0.97
N LEU A 155 12.63 -10.33 -1.57
CA LEU A 155 13.08 -9.39 -2.61
C LEU A 155 12.11 -9.28 -3.80
N GLN A 156 11.67 -10.42 -4.36
CA GLN A 156 10.79 -10.40 -5.53
C GLN A 156 9.37 -9.95 -5.18
N ASP A 157 8.90 -10.25 -3.97
CA ASP A 157 7.59 -9.79 -3.51
C ASP A 157 7.55 -8.28 -3.31
N CYS A 158 8.61 -7.69 -2.74
CA CYS A 158 8.77 -6.25 -2.66
C CYS A 158 8.89 -5.60 -4.04
N ILE A 159 9.66 -6.19 -4.96
CA ILE A 159 9.77 -5.68 -6.33
C ILE A 159 8.40 -5.68 -7.01
N PHE A 160 7.62 -6.76 -6.84
CA PHE A 160 6.28 -6.85 -7.41
C PHE A 160 5.36 -5.76 -6.86
N ALA A 161 5.29 -5.59 -5.53
CA ALA A 161 4.48 -4.54 -4.90
C ALA A 161 4.88 -3.13 -5.40
N MET A 162 6.18 -2.85 -5.50
CA MET A 162 6.67 -1.59 -6.07
C MET A 162 6.25 -1.40 -7.53
N LEU A 163 6.28 -2.46 -8.32
CA LEU A 163 5.86 -2.40 -9.72
C LEU A 163 4.36 -2.20 -9.86
N GLU A 164 3.53 -2.79 -8.99
CA GLU A 164 2.09 -2.56 -8.95
C GLU A 164 1.77 -1.09 -8.67
N GLU A 165 2.37 -0.50 -7.63
CA GLU A 165 2.22 0.94 -7.35
C GLU A 165 2.67 1.82 -8.53
N MET A 166 3.83 1.50 -9.13
CA MET A 166 4.33 2.25 -10.28
C MET A 166 3.46 2.12 -11.53
N THR A 167 2.68 1.05 -11.66
CA THR A 167 1.87 0.74 -12.85
C THR A 167 0.38 0.81 -12.61
N PHE A 168 -0.05 1.26 -11.43
CA PHE A 168 -1.46 1.46 -11.05
C PHE A 168 -2.21 2.30 -12.09
N ASN A 169 -1.62 3.43 -12.50
CA ASN A 169 -2.14 4.32 -13.55
C ASN A 169 -1.70 3.90 -14.97
N GLY A 170 -1.39 2.62 -15.16
CA GLY A 170 -0.92 2.04 -16.42
C GLY A 170 0.60 2.10 -16.62
N MET A 171 1.05 1.43 -17.70
CA MET A 171 2.47 1.22 -18.03
C MET A 171 3.03 2.25 -19.03
N THR A 172 2.31 3.34 -19.34
CA THR A 172 2.79 4.40 -20.25
C THR A 172 2.78 5.78 -19.60
N GLU A 173 3.58 6.72 -20.12
CA GLU A 173 3.58 8.11 -19.61
C GLU A 173 2.25 8.80 -19.93
N GLU A 174 1.64 8.44 -21.05
CA GLU A 174 0.35 8.96 -21.48
C GLU A 174 -0.74 8.60 -20.46
N SER A 175 -0.83 7.33 -20.03
CA SER A 175 -1.83 6.91 -19.05
C SER A 175 -1.58 7.54 -17.67
N GLN A 176 -0.32 7.61 -17.24
CA GLN A 176 0.08 8.28 -16.00
C GLN A 176 -0.27 9.77 -16.00
N LYS A 177 -0.10 10.44 -17.15
CA LYS A 177 -0.45 11.85 -17.29
C LYS A 177 -1.96 12.05 -17.32
N GLU A 178 -2.70 11.21 -18.02
CA GLU A 178 -4.15 11.26 -18.12
C GLU A 178 -4.79 11.12 -16.74
N HIS A 179 -4.47 10.06 -15.99
CA HIS A 179 -5.04 9.84 -14.66
C HIS A 179 -4.65 10.91 -13.64
N ARG A 180 -3.43 11.46 -13.73
CA ARG A 180 -3.05 12.63 -12.90
C ARG A 180 -3.89 13.86 -13.23
N GLN A 181 -4.17 14.12 -14.51
CA GLN A 181 -5.01 15.24 -14.92
C GLN A 181 -6.46 15.06 -14.49
N GLU A 182 -6.98 13.82 -14.52
CA GLU A 182 -8.29 13.47 -13.99
C GLU A 182 -8.34 13.75 -12.48
N LEU A 183 -7.33 13.31 -11.71
CA LEU A 183 -7.24 13.58 -10.28
C LEU A 183 -7.20 15.09 -9.98
N ASP A 184 -6.34 15.86 -10.67
CA ASP A 184 -6.25 17.32 -10.51
C ASP A 184 -7.59 18.01 -10.83
N ALA A 185 -8.30 17.54 -11.86
CA ALA A 185 -9.61 18.07 -12.24
C ALA A 185 -10.66 17.75 -11.18
N SER A 186 -10.70 16.52 -10.66
CA SER A 186 -11.63 16.10 -9.60
C SER A 186 -11.38 16.85 -8.29
N ILE A 187 -10.12 17.04 -7.89
CA ILE A 187 -9.79 17.85 -6.70
C ILE A 187 -10.31 19.27 -6.87
N LYS A 188 -10.04 19.90 -8.03
CA LYS A 188 -10.51 21.26 -8.30
C LYS A 188 -12.03 21.36 -8.31
N GLU A 189 -12.72 20.38 -8.90
CA GLU A 189 -14.19 20.32 -8.89
C GLU A 189 -14.74 20.23 -7.47
N ILE A 190 -14.18 19.36 -6.63
CA ILE A 190 -14.57 19.23 -5.22
C ILE A 190 -14.34 20.56 -4.48
N GLU A 191 -13.18 21.19 -4.64
CA GLU A 191 -12.89 22.49 -4.02
C GLU A 191 -13.82 23.62 -4.51
N GLU A 192 -14.34 23.55 -5.74
CA GLU A 192 -15.34 24.49 -6.24
C GLU A 192 -16.71 24.22 -5.64
N ILE A 193 -17.12 22.96 -5.51
CA ILE A 193 -18.37 22.54 -4.86
C ILE A 193 -18.36 22.96 -3.39
N GLU A 194 -17.28 22.73 -2.65
CA GLU A 194 -17.16 23.08 -1.24
C GLU A 194 -17.31 24.59 -0.96
N LYS A 195 -17.06 25.44 -1.96
CA LYS A 195 -17.27 26.90 -1.87
C LYS A 195 -18.74 27.32 -2.08
N MET A 196 -19.59 26.43 -2.59
CA MET A 196 -21.02 26.69 -2.81
C MET A 196 -21.82 26.63 -1.49
N PRO A 197 -23.01 27.25 -1.41
CA PRO A 197 -23.92 27.03 -0.29
C PRO A 197 -24.30 25.55 -0.12
N LEU A 198 -24.54 25.10 1.11
CA LEU A 198 -24.84 23.69 1.42
C LEU A 198 -26.00 23.11 0.60
N GLU A 199 -27.03 23.91 0.30
CA GLU A 199 -28.17 23.49 -0.52
C GLU A 199 -27.79 23.26 -2.00
N GLU A 200 -26.72 23.89 -2.48
CA GLU A 200 -26.17 23.64 -3.82
C GLU A 200 -25.18 22.47 -3.80
N GLN A 201 -24.40 22.30 -2.73
CA GLN A 201 -23.52 21.13 -2.55
C GLN A 201 -24.27 19.80 -2.60
N LYS A 202 -25.46 19.75 -1.98
CA LYS A 202 -26.36 18.57 -1.99
C LYS A 202 -26.81 18.12 -3.39
N LYS A 203 -26.58 18.92 -4.44
CA LYS A 203 -26.86 18.53 -5.82
C LYS A 203 -25.74 17.70 -6.44
N PHE A 204 -24.54 17.74 -5.85
CA PHE A 204 -23.36 17.02 -6.32
C PHE A 204 -23.03 15.82 -5.44
N PHE A 205 -23.27 15.94 -4.13
CA PHE A 205 -23.08 14.84 -3.18
C PHE A 205 -24.38 14.08 -2.96
N HIS A 206 -24.30 12.76 -3.09
CA HIS A 206 -25.39 11.86 -2.79
C HIS A 206 -25.28 11.38 -1.34
N ASP A 207 -26.40 11.33 -0.64
CA ASP A 207 -26.47 10.58 0.61
C ASP A 207 -26.28 9.09 0.32
N TYR A 208 -25.64 8.37 1.23
CA TYR A 208 -25.36 6.94 1.06
C TYR A 208 -26.63 6.13 0.83
N GLU A 209 -27.73 6.41 1.55
CA GLU A 209 -28.98 5.65 1.39
C GLU A 209 -29.68 5.97 0.06
N ASP A 210 -29.59 7.21 -0.41
CA ASP A 210 -30.11 7.59 -1.73
C ASP A 210 -29.32 6.91 -2.86
N LEU A 211 -27.99 6.92 -2.77
CA LEU A 211 -27.10 6.26 -3.72
C LEU A 211 -27.34 4.75 -3.76
N ARG A 212 -27.45 4.12 -2.59
CA ARG A 212 -27.76 2.69 -2.45
C ARG A 212 -29.05 2.33 -3.18
N LYS A 213 -30.11 3.13 -2.98
CA LYS A 213 -31.40 2.92 -3.64
C LYS A 213 -31.31 3.10 -5.16
N GLU A 214 -30.57 4.10 -5.62
CA GLU A 214 -30.33 4.35 -7.05
C GLU A 214 -29.59 3.19 -7.72
N LEU A 215 -28.56 2.67 -7.06
CA LEU A 215 -27.76 1.53 -7.55
C LEU A 215 -28.50 0.18 -7.41
N GLY A 216 -29.69 0.15 -6.81
CA GLY A 216 -30.44 -1.08 -6.58
C GLY A 216 -29.77 -2.03 -5.59
N VAL A 217 -28.86 -1.52 -4.74
CA VAL A 217 -28.18 -2.29 -3.71
C VAL A 217 -29.21 -2.60 -2.62
N SER A 218 -29.54 -3.88 -2.47
CA SER A 218 -30.58 -4.33 -1.53
C SER A 218 -30.19 -4.06 -0.07
N GLU A 219 -31.17 -4.14 0.82
CA GLU A 219 -30.91 -4.28 2.26
C GLU A 219 -29.94 -5.42 2.52
N ASP A 220 -29.03 -5.24 3.49
CA ASP A 220 -28.10 -6.28 3.89
C ASP A 220 -28.91 -7.39 4.58
N THR A 221 -29.05 -8.53 3.91
CA THR A 221 -29.87 -9.65 4.36
C THR A 221 -29.13 -10.60 5.30
N ARG A 222 -27.85 -10.34 5.60
CA ARG A 222 -27.07 -11.15 6.52
C ARG A 222 -27.62 -11.04 7.94
N SER A 223 -27.55 -12.14 8.66
CA SER A 223 -27.87 -12.22 10.09
C SER A 223 -26.89 -11.38 10.92
N GLU A 224 -27.30 -11.02 12.14
CA GLU A 224 -26.40 -10.30 13.07
C GLU A 224 -25.18 -11.15 13.43
N GLU A 225 -25.31 -12.48 13.49
CA GLU A 225 -24.18 -13.40 13.73
C GLU A 225 -23.16 -13.34 12.58
N GLU A 226 -23.60 -13.33 11.33
CA GLU A 226 -22.71 -13.19 10.16
C GLU A 226 -21.99 -11.83 10.15
N LYS A 227 -22.68 -10.75 10.53
CA LYS A 227 -22.07 -9.41 10.64
C LYS A 227 -21.06 -9.34 11.78
N GLU A 228 -21.37 -9.93 12.93
CA GLU A 228 -20.46 -10.00 14.08
C GLU A 228 -19.21 -10.83 13.76
N GLU A 229 -19.36 -11.93 13.01
CA GLU A 229 -18.24 -12.76 12.56
C GLU A 229 -17.34 -12.01 11.57
N GLU A 230 -17.91 -11.31 10.59
CA GLU A 230 -17.17 -10.49 9.64
C GLU A 230 -16.44 -9.33 10.33
N ASP A 231 -17.12 -8.58 11.20
CA ASP A 231 -16.51 -7.48 11.97
C ASP A 231 -15.36 -7.98 12.85
N ARG A 232 -15.52 -9.17 13.45
CA ARG A 232 -14.48 -9.83 14.22
C ARG A 232 -13.29 -10.23 13.35
N SER A 233 -13.54 -10.84 12.20
CA SER A 233 -12.52 -11.26 11.25
C SER A 233 -11.73 -10.05 10.75
N PHE A 234 -12.42 -9.00 10.31
CA PHE A 234 -11.82 -7.75 9.88
C PHE A 234 -10.94 -7.13 10.97
N ALA A 235 -11.43 -7.03 12.21
CA ALA A 235 -10.63 -6.53 13.32
C ALA A 235 -9.38 -7.40 13.59
N LEU A 236 -9.51 -8.72 13.50
CA LEU A 236 -8.39 -9.64 13.74
C LEU A 236 -7.26 -9.46 12.72
N TYR A 237 -7.59 -9.40 11.43
CA TYR A 237 -6.59 -9.27 10.36
C TYR A 237 -6.01 -7.86 10.28
N HIS A 238 -6.82 -6.83 10.54
CA HIS A 238 -6.31 -5.47 10.65
C HIS A 238 -5.33 -5.30 11.83
N ALA A 239 -5.52 -6.03 12.94
CA ALA A 239 -4.55 -6.07 14.03
C ALA A 239 -3.23 -6.76 13.62
N LEU A 240 -3.30 -7.78 12.75
CA LEU A 240 -2.11 -8.42 12.18
C LEU A 240 -1.34 -7.46 11.26
N THR A 241 -2.06 -6.80 10.35
CA THR A 241 -1.52 -5.75 9.47
C THR A 241 -0.84 -4.65 10.28
N ALA A 242 -1.51 -4.13 11.31
CA ALA A 242 -0.94 -3.11 12.19
C ALA A 242 0.37 -3.58 12.86
N ASN A 243 0.44 -4.85 13.29
CA ASN A 243 1.67 -5.40 13.85
C ASN A 243 2.81 -5.44 12.83
N ALA A 244 2.54 -5.94 11.63
CA ALA A 244 3.54 -6.06 10.57
C ALA A 244 4.08 -4.68 10.15
N VAL A 245 3.18 -3.74 9.87
CA VAL A 245 3.53 -2.36 9.52
C VAL A 245 4.40 -1.74 10.61
N ILE A 246 3.94 -1.72 11.86
CA ILE A 246 4.70 -1.07 12.95
C ILE A 246 6.03 -1.77 13.22
N SER A 247 6.11 -3.10 13.06
CA SER A 247 7.36 -3.84 13.18
C SER A 247 8.39 -3.42 12.13
N GLU A 248 7.97 -3.26 10.87
CA GLU A 248 8.86 -2.83 9.79
C GLU A 248 9.26 -1.35 9.93
N LEU A 249 8.33 -0.46 10.28
CA LEU A 249 8.66 0.95 10.55
C LEU A 249 9.67 1.09 11.70
N ARG A 250 9.53 0.28 12.75
CA ARG A 250 10.49 0.25 13.86
C ARG A 250 11.87 -0.16 13.37
N THR A 251 11.94 -1.27 12.64
CA THR A 251 13.22 -1.85 12.22
C THR A 251 13.93 -0.95 11.20
N VAL A 252 13.21 -0.43 10.21
CA VAL A 252 13.75 0.53 9.25
C VAL A 252 14.17 1.84 9.94
N GLY A 253 13.38 2.31 10.91
CA GLY A 253 13.72 3.48 11.74
C GLY A 253 15.04 3.31 12.50
N GLU A 254 15.28 2.13 13.09
CA GLU A 254 16.53 1.78 13.76
C GLU A 254 17.72 1.75 12.79
N GLU A 255 17.53 1.19 11.58
CA GLU A 255 18.55 1.15 10.53
C GLU A 255 18.97 2.58 10.11
N ILE A 256 18.01 3.50 9.94
CA ILE A 256 18.30 4.94 9.70
C ILE A 256 19.15 5.52 10.83
N GLY A 257 18.74 5.30 12.08
CA GLY A 257 19.44 5.82 13.27
C GLY A 257 20.85 5.27 13.46
N SER A 258 21.09 4.02 13.03
CA SER A 258 22.41 3.36 13.09
C SER A 258 23.42 3.93 12.09
N VAL A 259 22.95 4.51 10.98
CA VAL A 259 23.78 5.11 9.93
C VAL A 259 24.14 6.58 10.27
N CYS A 260 23.41 7.21 11.19
CA CYS A 260 23.61 8.62 11.58
C CYS A 260 24.46 8.81 12.86
N LYS A 261 24.99 7.73 13.46
CA LYS A 261 25.93 7.77 14.60
C LYS A 261 27.33 7.40 14.17
#